data_AF-A0A0N0UIJ9-F1
#
_entry.id   AF-A0A0N0UIJ9-F1
#
_cell.length_a   1.000
_cell.length_b   1.000
_cell.length_c   1.000
_cell.angle_alpha   90.00
_cell.angle_beta   90.00
_cell.angle_gamma   90.00
#
_symmetry.space_group_name_H-M   'P 1'
#
loop_
_entity.id
_entity.type
_entity.pdbx_description
1 polymer ?
#
loop_
_entity_poly.entity_id
_entity_poly.type
_entity_poly.pdbx_seq_one_letter_code
_entity_poly.pdbx_strand_id
1 'polypeptide(L)'
;MQIFANVTEELQVVTTPNASALGSAIFAVVAADQLDGGYESVLLAAAHMTDRMTIRYQPEPDKVSLYNKLYPLYLQLHDSFGKELKVMKQLKAFKLKEGLGVEIK
;
A
#
# COMPACT_ATOMS: atom_id res chain seq x y z
N MET A 1 -1.39 -11.00 0.04
CA MET A 1 -0.69 -10.18 -0.98
C MET A 1 -1.04 -10.60 -2.41
N GLN A 2 -1.29 -11.89 -2.67
CA GLN A 2 -1.70 -12.37 -4.00
C GLN A 2 -2.91 -11.65 -4.62
N ILE A 3 -3.97 -11.39 -3.84
CA ILE A 3 -5.14 -10.63 -4.34
C ILE A 3 -4.73 -9.23 -4.79
N PHE A 4 -3.86 -8.53 -4.04
CA PHE A 4 -3.38 -7.21 -4.44
C PHE A 4 -2.63 -7.32 -5.77
N ALA A 5 -1.73 -8.28 -5.92
CA ALA A 5 -1.02 -8.48 -7.17
C ALA A 5 -1.95 -8.81 -8.36
N ASN A 6 -2.99 -9.61 -8.11
CA ASN A 6 -3.99 -9.97 -9.10
C ASN A 6 -4.90 -8.79 -9.51
N VAL A 7 -5.03 -7.76 -8.66
CA VAL A 7 -5.86 -6.57 -8.93
C VAL A 7 -5.03 -5.45 -9.55
N THR A 8 -3.79 -5.25 -9.11
CA THR A 8 -2.93 -4.14 -9.56
C THR A 8 -1.88 -4.60 -10.56
N GLU A 9 -0.81 -5.22 -10.09
CA GLU A 9 0.37 -5.64 -10.86
C GLU A 9 1.32 -6.45 -9.95
N GLU A 10 2.48 -6.89 -10.47
CA GLU A 10 3.46 -7.64 -9.67
C GLU A 10 3.88 -6.88 -8.41
N LEU A 11 3.92 -7.57 -7.27
CA LEU A 11 4.33 -7.00 -6.00
C LEU A 11 5.60 -7.67 -5.47
N GLN A 12 6.51 -6.84 -4.97
CA GLN A 12 7.70 -7.28 -4.25
C GLN A 12 7.56 -6.88 -2.78
N VAL A 13 7.81 -7.80 -1.86
CA VAL A 13 7.71 -7.54 -0.43
C VAL A 13 9.09 -7.27 0.13
N VAL A 14 9.23 -6.12 0.80
CA VAL A 14 10.43 -5.77 1.54
C VAL A 14 10.53 -6.68 2.77
N THR A 15 11.66 -7.35 2.92
CA THR A 15 11.92 -8.31 4.01
C THR A 15 12.53 -7.68 5.26
N THR A 16 12.99 -6.43 5.17
CA THR A 16 13.58 -5.73 6.31
C THR A 16 12.53 -5.42 7.38
N PRO A 17 12.77 -5.71 8.66
CA PRO A 17 11.79 -5.45 9.72
C PRO A 17 11.57 -3.96 9.98
N ASN A 18 12.54 -3.10 9.61
CA ASN A 18 12.52 -1.67 9.88
C ASN A 18 12.78 -0.83 8.61
N ALA A 19 11.89 -0.94 7.62
CA ALA A 19 12.06 -0.28 6.31
C ALA A 19 12.27 1.23 6.41
N SER A 20 11.53 1.91 7.29
CA SER A 20 11.65 3.36 7.49
C SER A 20 13.03 3.75 8.07
N ALA A 21 13.52 2.99 9.06
CA ALA A 21 14.83 3.26 9.67
C ALA A 21 15.98 3.00 8.68
N LEU A 22 15.87 1.94 7.86
CA LEU A 22 16.82 1.68 6.78
C LEU A 22 16.84 2.82 5.76
N GLY A 23 15.67 3.35 5.38
CA GLY A 23 15.58 4.53 4.52
C GLY A 23 16.31 5.74 5.10
N SER A 24 16.10 6.05 6.38
CA SER A 24 16.83 7.14 7.05
C SER A 24 18.35 6.90 7.08
N ALA A 25 18.79 5.67 7.32
CA ALA A 25 20.21 5.32 7.31
C ALA A 25 20.84 5.51 5.92
N ILE A 26 20.13 5.13 4.84
CA ILE A 26 20.58 5.34 3.46
C ILE A 26 20.85 6.83 3.21
N PHE A 27 19.95 7.72 3.62
CA PHE A 27 20.16 9.16 3.47
C PHE A 27 21.27 9.70 4.37
N ALA A 28 21.42 9.19 5.59
CA ALA A 28 22.50 9.60 6.50
C ALA A 28 23.89 9.29 5.92
N VAL A 29 24.05 8.11 5.31
CA VAL A 29 25.33 7.71 4.69
C VAL A 29 25.61 8.51 3.41
N VAL A 30 24.59 8.94 2.68
CA VAL A 30 24.78 9.87 1.54
C VAL A 30 25.19 11.26 2.02
N ALA A 31 24.60 11.74 3.11
CA ALA A 31 24.97 13.04 3.69
C ALA A 31 26.39 13.08 4.26
N ALA A 32 26.95 11.93 4.66
CA ALA A 32 28.34 11.80 5.08
C ALA A 32 29.35 11.91 3.92
N ASP A 33 28.91 11.80 2.67
CA ASP A 33 29.73 11.87 1.44
C ASP A 33 30.85 10.80 1.36
N GLN A 34 31.44 10.59 0.19
CA GLN A 34 32.42 9.51 -0.04
C GLN A 34 33.68 9.63 0.84
N LEU A 35 34.07 10.85 1.20
CA LEU A 35 35.30 11.12 1.95
C LEU A 35 35.27 10.58 3.39
N ASP A 36 34.08 10.48 4.01
CA ASP A 36 33.89 9.93 5.35
C ASP A 36 33.27 8.53 5.34
N GLY A 37 33.44 7.78 4.23
CA GLY A 37 32.93 6.41 4.09
C GLY A 37 31.46 6.31 3.67
N GLY A 38 30.90 7.42 3.17
CA GLY A 38 29.55 7.53 2.64
C GLY A 38 29.41 7.16 1.16
N TYR A 39 28.24 7.46 0.59
CA TYR A 39 27.90 7.17 -0.81
C TYR A 39 27.58 8.46 -1.57
N GLU A 40 28.02 8.55 -2.83
CA GLU A 40 27.79 9.71 -3.71
C GLU A 40 26.31 9.87 -4.13
N SER A 41 25.54 8.79 -4.10
CA SER A 41 24.11 8.85 -4.44
C SER A 41 23.26 7.92 -3.60
N VAL A 42 22.01 8.34 -3.41
CA VAL A 42 20.96 7.55 -2.74
C VAL A 42 20.72 6.23 -3.46
N LEU A 43 20.79 6.21 -4.80
CA LEU A 43 20.60 4.98 -5.57
C LEU A 43 21.69 3.96 -5.30
N LEU A 44 22.96 4.41 -5.25
CA LEU A 44 24.09 3.53 -4.99
C LEU A 44 24.08 3.05 -3.53
N ALA A 45 23.79 3.94 -2.58
CA ALA A 45 23.59 3.57 -1.18
C ALA A 45 22.47 2.53 -1.01
N ALA A 46 21.30 2.76 -1.62
CA ALA A 46 20.18 1.83 -1.55
C ALA A 46 20.52 0.47 -2.16
N ALA A 47 21.21 0.42 -3.30
CA ALA A 47 21.59 -0.83 -3.95
C ALA A 47 22.54 -1.70 -3.11
N HIS A 48 23.38 -1.08 -2.28
CA HIS A 48 24.32 -1.77 -1.40
C HIS A 48 23.72 -2.09 -0.02
N MET A 49 22.82 -1.24 0.49
CA MET A 49 22.28 -1.33 1.85
C MET A 49 20.93 -2.07 1.92
N THR A 50 20.27 -2.31 0.78
CA THR A 50 18.99 -3.04 0.75
C THR A 50 19.20 -4.50 0.41
N ASP A 51 18.57 -5.39 1.19
CA ASP A 51 18.54 -6.81 0.89
C ASP A 51 17.77 -7.08 -0.41
N ARG A 52 18.15 -8.17 -1.09
CA ARG A 52 17.37 -8.67 -2.24
C ARG A 52 15.98 -9.09 -1.77
N MET A 53 14.95 -8.46 -2.33
CA MET A 53 13.56 -8.85 -2.13
C MET A 53 13.37 -10.31 -2.55
N THR A 54 13.11 -11.17 -1.57
CA THR A 54 13.04 -12.62 -1.77
C THR A 54 11.61 -13.08 -2.03
N ILE A 55 10.61 -12.30 -1.61
CA ILE A 55 9.19 -12.64 -1.76
C ILE A 55 8.59 -11.77 -2.86
N ARG A 56 8.12 -12.43 -3.93
CA ARG A 56 7.42 -11.81 -5.05
C ARG A 56 6.07 -12.48 -5.26
N TYR A 57 5.06 -11.68 -5.57
CA TYR A 57 3.72 -12.11 -5.92
C TYR A 57 3.45 -11.72 -7.37
N GLN A 58 3.46 -12.71 -8.25
CA GLN A 58 3.14 -12.52 -9.66
C GLN A 58 1.64 -12.63 -9.89
N PRO A 59 1.04 -11.77 -10.74
CA PRO A 59 -0.39 -11.84 -11.02
C PRO A 59 -0.76 -13.15 -11.70
N GLU A 60 -1.80 -13.82 -11.19
CA GLU A 60 -2.38 -15.01 -11.81
C GLU A 60 -3.30 -14.57 -12.97
N PRO A 61 -3.01 -14.95 -14.23
CA PRO A 61 -3.74 -14.42 -15.39
C PRO A 61 -5.26 -14.59 -15.32
N ASP A 62 -5.72 -15.75 -14.85
CA ASP A 62 -7.14 -16.06 -14.70
C ASP A 62 -7.83 -15.16 -13.67
N LYS A 63 -7.12 -14.85 -12.57
CA LYS A 63 -7.63 -13.97 -11.50
C LYS A 63 -7.61 -12.51 -11.95
N VAL A 64 -6.57 -12.08 -12.65
CA VAL A 64 -6.49 -10.73 -13.25
C VAL A 64 -7.68 -10.50 -14.18
N SER A 65 -7.97 -11.44 -15.07
CA SER A 65 -9.13 -11.36 -15.97
C SER A 65 -10.46 -11.24 -15.20
N LEU A 66 -10.60 -11.98 -14.11
CA LEU A 66 -11.77 -11.90 -13.23
C LEU A 66 -11.86 -10.53 -12.55
N TYR A 67 -10.79 -10.04 -11.94
CA TYR A 67 -10.77 -8.76 -11.24
C TYR A 67 -10.98 -7.57 -12.18
N ASN A 68 -10.50 -7.64 -13.42
CA ASN A 68 -10.80 -6.64 -14.44
C ASN A 68 -12.30 -6.50 -14.74
N LYS A 69 -13.08 -7.57 -14.55
CA LYS A 69 -14.56 -7.52 -14.67
C LYS A 69 -15.22 -6.99 -13.39
N LEU A 70 -14.65 -7.28 -12.22
CA LEU A 70 -15.21 -6.89 -10.93
C LEU A 70 -14.88 -5.43 -10.56
N TYR A 71 -13.70 -4.92 -10.94
CA TYR A 71 -13.24 -3.60 -10.56
C TYR A 71 -14.15 -2.46 -11.06
N PRO A 72 -14.71 -2.49 -12.29
CA PRO A 72 -15.71 -1.50 -12.72
C PRO A 72 -16.97 -1.50 -11.86
N LEU A 73 -17.43 -2.67 -11.39
CA LEU A 73 -18.59 -2.77 -10.49
C LEU A 73 -18.26 -2.18 -9.11
N TYR A 74 -17.05 -2.41 -8.61
CA TYR A 74 -16.55 -1.75 -7.42
C TYR A 74 -16.53 -0.23 -7.59
N LEU A 75 -16.05 0.29 -8.73
CA LEU A 75 -16.01 1.73 -9.00
C LEU A 75 -17.41 2.36 -9.01
N GLN A 76 -18.40 1.68 -9.59
CA GLN A 76 -19.79 2.14 -9.55
C GLN A 76 -20.27 2.30 -8.10
N LEU A 77 -20.06 1.29 -7.25
CA LEU A 77 -20.44 1.38 -5.84
C LEU A 77 -19.63 2.45 -5.09
N HIS A 78 -18.33 2.51 -5.32
CA HIS A 78 -17.42 3.49 -4.72
C HIS A 78 -17.87 4.92 -5.05
N ASP A 79 -18.16 5.20 -6.31
CA ASP A 79 -18.53 6.55 -6.75
C ASP A 79 -19.95 6.91 -6.27
N SER A 80 -20.91 5.97 -6.39
CA SER A 80 -22.26 6.20 -5.88
C SER A 80 -22.29 6.43 -4.38
N PHE A 81 -21.65 5.60 -3.55
CA PHE A 81 -21.70 5.76 -2.08
C PHE A 81 -20.67 6.75 -1.52
N GLY A 82 -19.56 6.97 -2.22
CA GLY A 82 -18.42 7.77 -1.75
C GLY A 82 -18.41 9.21 -2.25
N LYS A 83 -18.92 9.47 -3.47
CA LYS A 83 -18.90 10.80 -4.10
C LYS A 83 -20.30 11.41 -4.24
N GLU A 84 -21.26 10.63 -4.75
CA GLU A 84 -22.58 11.16 -5.11
C GLU A 84 -23.55 11.16 -3.92
N LEU A 85 -23.78 9.99 -3.32
CA LEU A 85 -24.70 9.79 -2.22
C LEU A 85 -24.01 10.11 -0.89
N LYS A 86 -24.70 10.84 -0.02
CA LYS A 86 -24.25 11.13 1.35
C LYS A 86 -24.86 10.20 2.39
N VAL A 87 -25.50 9.11 1.95
CA VAL A 87 -26.30 8.20 2.80
C VAL A 87 -25.49 7.60 3.95
N MET A 88 -24.24 7.20 3.71
CA MET A 88 -23.38 6.66 4.76
C MET A 88 -23.10 7.69 5.87
N LYS A 89 -22.89 8.97 5.50
CA LYS A 89 -22.68 10.05 6.46
C LYS A 89 -23.95 10.37 7.24
N GLN A 90 -25.10 10.38 6.57
CA GLN A 90 -26.40 10.59 7.20
C GLN A 90 -26.71 9.50 8.21
N LEU A 91 -26.55 8.22 7.84
CA LEU A 91 -26.75 7.09 8.74
C LEU A 91 -25.82 7.15 9.96
N LYS A 92 -24.55 7.52 9.77
CA LYS A 92 -23.63 7.73 10.90
C LYS A 92 -24.09 8.86 11.83
N ALA A 93 -24.59 9.97 11.27
CA ALA A 93 -25.11 11.08 12.05
C ALA A 93 -26.38 10.68 12.84
N PHE A 94 -27.29 9.92 12.25
CA PHE A 94 -28.45 9.36 12.95
C PHE A 94 -28.02 8.40 14.06
N LYS A 95 -27.09 7.48 13.77
CA LYS A 95 -26.54 6.55 14.78
C LYS A 95 -25.98 7.30 15.99
N LEU A 96 -25.26 8.40 15.75
CA LEU A 96 -24.66 9.22 16.81
C LEU A 96 -25.71 10.01 17.61
N LYS A 97 -26.73 10.55 16.94
CA LYS A 97 -27.81 11.33 17.60
C LYS A 97 -28.75 10.46 18.42
N GLU A 98 -29.13 9.31 17.89
CA GLU A 98 -30.09 8.39 18.51
C GLU A 98 -29.43 7.39 19.46
N GLY A 99 -28.10 7.48 19.67
CA GLY A 99 -27.37 6.59 20.58
C GLY A 99 -27.43 5.11 20.19
N LEU A 100 -27.72 4.79 18.92
CA LEU A 100 -27.88 3.43 18.43
C LEU A 100 -26.51 2.73 18.29
N GLY A 101 -25.88 2.40 19.41
CA GLY A 101 -24.73 1.51 19.46
C GLY A 101 -25.15 0.08 19.18
N VAL A 102 -24.89 -0.41 17.96
CA VAL A 102 -24.90 -1.86 17.72
C VAL A 102 -23.63 -2.42 18.36
N GLU A 103 -23.78 -3.17 19.46
CA GLU A 103 -22.76 -4.11 19.93
C GLU A 103 -22.61 -5.17 18.84
N ILE A 104 -21.56 -5.03 18.04
CA ILE A 104 -21.15 -6.09 17.12
C ILE A 104 -20.36 -7.08 17.98
N LYS A 105 -20.96 -8.24 18.26
CA LYS A 105 -20.28 -9.40 18.84
C LYS A 105 -19.26 -9.97 17.87
#